data_AF-A0AAV8Y6C1-F1
#
_entry.id   AF-A0AAV8Y6C1-F1
#
_cell.length_a   1.000
_cell.length_b   1.000
_cell.length_c   1.000
_cell.angle_alpha   90.00
_cell.angle_beta   90.00
_cell.angle_gamma   90.00
#
_symmetry.space_group_name_H-M   'P 1'
#
loop_
_entity.id
_entity.type
_entity.pdbx_description
1 polymer ?
#
loop_
_entity_poly.entity_id
_entity_poly.type
_entity_poly.pdbx_seq_one_letter_code
_entity_poly.pdbx_strand_id
1 'polypeptide(L)'
;MLIFGDYIDLYLGSYFCLSTMGAAALGNTLSDILGIGSAFYVERLANRIGFKPPKLSPIQLDMGCSRNAANAGRVLGVTLGCLLGMCPLFFRKNKRRRAG
;
A
#
# COMPACT_ATOMS: atom_id res chain seq x y z
N MET A 1 1.21 -3.16 6.36
CA MET A 1 2.64 -2.83 6.17
C MET A 1 3.45 -3.02 7.44
N LEU A 2 3.21 -2.26 8.52
CA LEU A 2 4.06 -2.32 9.73
C LEU A 2 4.01 -3.64 10.50
N ILE A 3 2.82 -4.23 10.68
CA ILE A 3 2.68 -5.52 11.39
C ILE A 3 3.49 -6.61 10.69
N PHE A 4 3.44 -6.64 9.36
CA PHE A 4 4.18 -7.60 8.56
C PHE A 4 5.70 -7.35 8.61
N GLY A 5 6.13 -6.08 8.60
CA GLY A 5 7.53 -5.72 8.86
C GLY A 5 8.01 -6.14 10.26
N ASP A 6 7.20 -5.97 11.31
CA ASP A 6 7.51 -6.44 12.66
C ASP A 6 7.64 -7.98 12.72
N TYR A 7 6.82 -8.72 11.96
CA TYR A 7 6.97 -10.17 11.85
C TYR A 7 8.25 -10.56 11.10
N ILE A 8 8.60 -9.87 10.02
CA ILE A 8 9.87 -10.07 9.32
C ILE A 8 11.04 -9.81 10.28
N ASP A 9 10.99 -8.76 11.08
CA ASP A 9 12.04 -8.43 12.05
C ASP A 9 12.19 -9.53 13.12
N LEU A 10 11.07 -10.04 13.66
CA LEU A 10 11.08 -11.12 14.65
C LEU A 10 11.63 -12.46 14.08
N TYR A 11 11.19 -12.84 12.88
CA TYR A 11 11.51 -14.15 12.29
C TYR A 11 12.80 -14.16 11.47
N LEU A 12 13.08 -13.11 10.71
CA LEU A 12 14.30 -13.01 9.89
C LEU A 12 15.40 -12.17 10.53
N GLY A 13 15.11 -11.26 11.47
CA GLY A 13 16.15 -10.53 12.20
C GLY A 13 17.04 -11.47 13.03
N SER A 14 16.45 -12.53 13.59
CA SER A 14 17.16 -13.58 14.32
C SER A 14 17.96 -14.54 13.42
N TYR A 15 17.57 -14.68 12.15
CA TYR A 15 18.18 -15.64 11.21
C TYR A 15 19.15 -15.01 10.20
N PHE A 16 18.94 -13.74 9.85
CA PHE A 16 19.64 -13.03 8.76
C PHE A 16 20.37 -11.74 9.19
N CYS A 17 20.52 -11.47 10.49
CA CYS A 17 21.11 -10.21 11.00
C CYS A 17 20.50 -8.95 10.33
N LEU A 18 19.22 -9.01 9.97
CA LEU A 18 18.52 -7.88 9.37
C LEU A 18 18.27 -6.81 10.45
N SER A 19 18.53 -5.55 10.10
CA SER A 19 18.18 -4.45 10.98
C SER A 19 16.67 -4.22 10.99
N THR A 20 16.16 -3.66 12.08
CA THR A 20 14.76 -3.20 12.23
C THR A 20 14.32 -2.29 11.07
N MET A 21 15.22 -1.43 10.58
CA MET A 21 14.95 -0.60 9.39
C MET A 21 14.89 -1.42 8.10
N GLY A 22 15.71 -2.47 7.96
CA GLY A 22 15.68 -3.38 6.82
C GLY A 22 14.38 -4.20 6.75
N ALA A 23 13.91 -4.71 7.89
CA ALA A 23 12.62 -5.40 7.97
C ALA A 23 11.44 -4.47 7.62
N ALA A 24 11.49 -3.20 8.04
CA ALA A 24 10.51 -2.19 7.66
C ALA A 24 10.54 -1.89 6.16
N ALA A 25 11.73 -1.78 5.55
CA ALA A 25 11.88 -1.58 4.11
C ALA A 25 11.31 -2.76 3.31
N LEU A 26 11.61 -4.01 3.71
CA LEU A 26 11.02 -5.22 3.12
C LEU A 26 9.50 -5.24 3.25
N GLY A 27 8.98 -4.83 4.41
CA GLY A 27 7.54 -4.69 4.64
C GLY A 27 6.88 -3.69 3.69
N ASN A 28 7.56 -2.59 3.33
CA ASN A 28 7.08 -1.64 2.31
C ASN A 28 7.10 -2.28 0.92
N THR A 29 8.23 -2.85 0.51
CA THR A 29 8.41 -3.43 -0.83
C THR A 29 7.41 -4.54 -1.11
N LEU A 30 7.17 -5.43 -0.15
CA LEU A 30 6.20 -6.52 -0.30
C LEU A 30 4.76 -5.98 -0.36
N SER A 31 4.46 -4.90 0.36
CA SER A 31 3.15 -4.22 0.26
C SER A 31 2.93 -3.61 -1.13
N ASP A 32 3.97 -3.03 -1.73
CA ASP A 32 3.89 -2.45 -3.08
C ASP A 32 3.71 -3.53 -4.17
N ILE A 33 4.45 -4.64 -4.07
CA ILE A 33 4.32 -5.79 -4.99
C ILE A 33 2.89 -6.34 -4.95
N LEU A 34 2.33 -6.54 -3.75
CA LEU A 34 0.95 -7.02 -3.59
C LEU A 34 -0.07 -5.98 -4.06
N GLY A 35 0.19 -4.68 -3.84
CA GLY A 35 -0.64 -3.59 -4.33
C GLY A 35 -0.75 -3.58 -5.85
N ILE A 36 0.36 -3.73 -6.56
CA ILE A 36 0.38 -3.82 -8.03
C ILE A 36 -0.25 -5.14 -8.49
N GLY A 37 0.11 -6.27 -7.87
CA GLY A 37 -0.41 -7.59 -8.24
C GLY A 37 -1.91 -7.75 -8.03
N SER A 38 -2.49 -7.03 -7.06
CA SER A 38 -3.93 -7.05 -6.77
C SER A 38 -4.74 -6.09 -7.65
N ALA A 39 -4.11 -5.22 -8.44
CA ALA A 39 -4.81 -4.22 -9.25
C ALA A 39 -5.89 -4.84 -10.15
N PHE A 40 -5.58 -5.98 -10.80
CA PHE A 40 -6.54 -6.70 -11.64
C PHE A 40 -7.79 -7.17 -10.86
N TYR A 41 -7.60 -7.66 -9.64
CA TYR A 41 -8.72 -8.09 -8.79
C TYR A 41 -9.58 -6.90 -8.36
N VAL A 42 -8.95 -5.78 -8.04
CA VAL A 42 -9.63 -4.53 -7.68
C VAL A 42 -10.44 -4.01 -8.88
N GLU A 43 -9.89 -4.03 -10.09
CA GLU A 43 -10.61 -3.64 -11.32
C GLU A 43 -11.81 -4.56 -11.60
N ARG A 44 -11.65 -5.87 -11.40
CA ARG A 44 -12.74 -6.83 -11.56
C ARG A 44 -13.86 -6.57 -10.54
N LEU A 45 -13.50 -6.26 -9.28
CA LEU A 45 -14.46 -5.93 -8.24
C LEU A 45 -15.17 -4.60 -8.51
N ALA A 46 -14.43 -3.57 -8.94
CA ALA A 46 -14.99 -2.28 -9.33
C ALA A 46 -16.03 -2.43 -10.46
N ASN A 47 -15.70 -3.23 -11.47
CA ASN A 47 -16.64 -3.57 -12.55
C ASN A 47 -17.90 -4.29 -12.06
N ARG A 48 -17.78 -5.19 -11.07
CA ARG A 48 -18.92 -5.87 -10.46
C ARG A 48 -19.83 -4.92 -9.68
N ILE A 49 -19.25 -3.91 -9.02
CA ILE A 49 -19.96 -2.89 -8.24
C ILE A 49 -20.59 -1.81 -9.14
N GLY A 50 -20.24 -1.79 -10.44
CA GLY A 50 -20.84 -0.89 -11.43
C GLY A 50 -19.95 0.28 -11.84
N PHE A 51 -18.73 0.38 -11.30
CA PHE A 51 -17.71 1.30 -11.79
C PHE A 51 -17.12 0.74 -13.09
N LYS A 52 -17.81 1.02 -14.19
CA LYS A 52 -17.32 0.68 -15.53
C LYS A 52 -16.20 1.65 -15.93
N PRO A 53 -15.12 1.15 -16.56
CA PRO A 53 -14.10 2.02 -17.12
C PRO A 53 -14.74 2.97 -18.14
N PRO A 54 -14.36 4.27 -18.11
CA PRO A 54 -14.89 5.24 -19.06
C PRO A 54 -14.55 4.83 -20.49
N LYS A 55 -15.55 4.83 -21.38
CA LYS A 55 -15.40 4.54 -22.81
C LYS A 55 -14.74 5.73 -23.52
N LEU A 56 -13.45 5.91 -23.30
CA LEU A 56 -12.65 6.94 -23.96
C LEU A 56 -11.97 6.35 -25.19
N SER A 57 -11.86 7.13 -26.26
CA SER A 57 -11.00 6.75 -27.40
C SER A 57 -9.53 6.75 -26.95
N PRO A 58 -8.63 6.00 -27.61
CA PRO A 58 -7.20 5.99 -27.24
C PRO A 58 -6.56 7.38 -27.27
N ILE A 59 -7.02 8.25 -28.17
CA ILE A 59 -6.60 9.66 -28.24
C ILE A 59 -7.06 10.47 -27.01
N GLN A 60 -8.23 10.15 -26.45
CA GLN A 60 -8.74 10.84 -25.27
C GLN A 60 -8.07 10.36 -23.98
N LEU A 61 -7.69 9.08 -23.91
CA LEU A 61 -6.91 8.53 -22.79
C LEU A 61 -5.52 9.16 -22.69
N ASP A 62 -4.92 9.50 -23.84
CA ASP A 62 -3.58 10.11 -23.88
C ASP A 62 -3.59 11.63 -23.62
N MET A 63 -4.76 12.24 -23.48
CA MET A 63 -4.84 13.64 -23.08
C MET A 63 -4.26 13.85 -21.67
N GLY A 64 -3.50 14.95 -21.50
CA GLY A 64 -2.87 15.29 -20.23
C GLY A 64 -3.84 15.38 -19.05
N CYS A 65 -5.07 15.84 -19.27
CA CYS A 65 -6.11 15.86 -18.24
C CYS A 65 -6.49 14.44 -17.76
N SER A 66 -6.70 13.52 -18.70
CA SER A 66 -7.04 12.12 -18.38
C SER A 66 -5.87 11.42 -17.66
N ARG A 67 -4.64 11.69 -18.08
CA ARG A 67 -3.43 11.17 -17.43
C ARG A 67 -3.25 11.70 -16.02
N ASN A 68 -3.48 13.00 -15.82
CA ASN A 68 -3.39 13.62 -14.49
C ASN A 68 -4.46 13.10 -13.54
N ALA A 69 -5.70 12.93 -13.99
CA ALA A 69 -6.76 12.34 -13.18
C ALA A 69 -6.43 10.90 -12.76
N ALA A 70 -5.93 10.08 -13.69
CA ALA A 70 -5.49 8.71 -13.40
C ALA A 70 -4.32 8.69 -12.38
N ASN A 71 -3.33 9.57 -12.56
CA ASN A 71 -2.20 9.67 -11.64
C ASN A 71 -2.62 10.19 -10.26
N ALA A 72 -3.55 11.14 -10.17
CA ALA A 72 -4.10 11.61 -8.91
C ALA A 72 -4.77 10.46 -8.14
N GLY A 73 -5.57 9.63 -8.82
CA GLY A 73 -6.18 8.43 -8.22
C GLY A 73 -5.14 7.45 -7.66
N ARG A 74 -4.04 7.20 -8.39
CA ARG A 74 -2.94 6.35 -7.93
C ARG A 74 -2.25 6.92 -6.70
N VAL A 75 -1.89 8.21 -6.72
CA VAL A 75 -1.23 8.87 -5.59
C VAL A 75 -2.13 8.81 -4.35
N LEU A 76 -3.41 9.12 -4.50
CA LEU A 76 -4.37 9.03 -3.38
C LEU A 76 -4.49 7.60 -2.85
N GLY A 77 -4.63 6.61 -3.74
CA GLY A 77 -4.75 5.20 -3.36
C GLY A 77 -3.54 4.69 -2.57
N VAL A 78 -2.32 4.95 -3.07
CA VAL A 78 -1.08 4.59 -2.38
C VAL A 78 -0.96 5.31 -1.04
N THR A 79 -1.20 6.63 -1.02
CA THR A 79 -1.12 7.44 0.21
C THR A 79 -2.06 6.92 1.29
N LEU A 80 -3.33 6.66 0.94
CA LEU A 80 -4.31 6.11 1.88
C LEU A 80 -3.94 4.70 2.34
N GLY A 81 -3.48 3.84 1.43
CA GLY A 81 -3.01 2.49 1.76
C GLY A 81 -1.85 2.49 2.75
N CYS A 82 -0.85 3.35 2.54
CA CYS A 82 0.28 3.53 3.44
C CYS A 82 -0.16 4.08 4.81
N LEU A 83 -1.02 5.10 4.85
CA LEU A 83 -1.57 5.67 6.09
C LEU A 83 -2.33 4.62 6.90
N LEU A 84 -3.19 3.83 6.26
CA LEU A 84 -3.89 2.71 6.90
C LEU A 84 -2.92 1.64 7.39
N GLY A 85 -1.87 1.35 6.61
CA GLY A 85 -0.79 0.44 6.99
C GLY A 85 0.01 0.91 8.21
N MET A 86 0.00 2.22 8.51
CA MET A 86 0.62 2.86 9.67
C MET A 86 -0.32 3.00 10.88
N CYS A 87 -1.63 2.76 10.74
CA CYS A 87 -2.60 2.81 11.86
C CYS A 87 -2.16 2.07 13.14
N PRO A 88 -1.45 0.92 13.09
CA PRO A 88 -0.99 0.23 14.31
C PRO A 88 -0.08 1.10 15.23
N LEU A 89 0.64 2.09 14.69
CA LEU A 89 1.44 3.03 15.49
C LEU A 89 0.60 3.86 16.46
N PHE A 90 -0.58 4.32 16.02
CA PHE A 90 -1.47 5.14 16.84
C PHE A 90 -2.02 4.34 18.03
N PHE A 91 -2.34 3.05 17.84
CA PHE A 91 -2.82 2.18 18.91
C PHE A 91 -1.69 1.69 19.84
N ARG A 92 -0.47 1.46 19.32
CA ARG A 92 0.66 0.95 20.12
C ARG A 92 1.27 2.00 21.05
N LYS A 93 1.08 3.30 20.77
CA LYS A 93 1.51 4.41 21.64
C LYS A 93 0.86 4.36 23.04
N ASN A 94 -0.33 3.77 23.17
CA ASN A 94 -0.99 3.57 24.46
C ASN A 94 -0.35 2.48 25.34
N LYS A 95 0.46 1.56 24.78
CA LYS A 95 1.18 0.53 25.56
C LYS A 95 2.60 0.93 25.95
N ARG A 96 3.34 1.67 25.13
CA ARG A 96 4.73 2.09 25.46
C ARG A 96 4.84 3.22 26.49
N ARG A 97 3.77 4.02 26.70
CA ARG A 97 3.75 5.09 27.71
C ARG A 97 3.65 4.58 29.17
N ARG A 98 3.51 3.27 29.40
CA ARG A 98 3.45 2.64 30.73
C ARG A 98 4.62 1.69 31.02
N ALA A 99 5.62 1.65 30.15
CA ALA A 99 6.84 0.85 30.33
C ALA A 99 8.09 1.75 30.28
N GLY A 100 8.00 2.88 30.98
CA GLY A 100 9.15 3.67 31.42
C GLY A 100 9.37 3.43 32.90
#